data_AF-A0A4C1VSS4-F1
#
_entry.id   AF-A0A4C1VSS4-F1
#
_cell.length_a   1.000
_cell.length_b   1.000
_cell.length_c   1.000
_cell.angle_alpha   90.00
_cell.angle_beta   90.00
_cell.angle_gamma   90.00
#
_symmetry.space_group_name_H-M   'P 1'
#
loop_
_entity.id
_entity.type
_entity.pdbx_description
1 polymer ?
#
loop_
_entity_poly.entity_id
_entity_poly.type
_entity_poly.pdbx_seq_one_letter_code
_entity_poly.pdbx_strand_id
1 'polypeptide(L)'
;MTAPNREIHDLFDLELQREQEFNSNDLRLFVQSNITKLNIQQKHVYDTIMQAVSNNAGGLYFLDAPGGTGKTFVVSLILATIRSEQKIALALACSGIAPTLLEGGRTAHSALKLPLNVQVIETPICNISRNSAMAKFLRLTSIILWDECTMANKKSLEAFNRTMQDLHGNQQLFDGSLILLSGNFRQTLPVIPRSTPADEINTCLKSSLLWRCVRKLTLNTNMRIHLHNDATAHEFSKQLLEIGDGKIQIDSTNGLITVPNNFCTIAQSIDELIEYVFPNILQNYRNHDWLRERAILAPKNIHINAINFQFQAKLPGVVTTYKSIDSFMNQDKAMNYPIEFLNSLEPAGIPPHCLNLKVGFLIILLRNINPPKLCNGTRLAVKKLLPNLIEATILAGKSKGEVCLIPRIPMIPTDMPFEFKLLQYPVRLSFAMSINEVQGQTLHVCGVNLEESCFSHGQLYVACSRVGTPNCLFIHAQNGKTKNIVYPNVLD
;
A
#
# COMPACT_ATOMS: atom_id res chain seq x y z
N MET A 1 31.22 -13.88 6.29
CA MET A 1 30.78 -14.78 5.19
C MET A 1 30.32 -13.90 4.05
N THR A 2 31.10 -13.87 2.97
CA THR A 2 30.74 -13.23 1.70
C THR A 2 29.46 -13.87 1.16
N ALA A 3 28.47 -13.05 0.78
CA ALA A 3 27.25 -13.54 0.15
C ALA A 3 27.61 -14.34 -1.12
N PRO A 4 26.93 -15.47 -1.40
CA PRO A 4 27.22 -16.25 -2.59
C PRO A 4 26.96 -15.39 -3.84
N ASN A 5 27.98 -15.26 -4.67
CA ASN A 5 27.93 -14.55 -5.94
C ASN A 5 27.14 -15.44 -6.92
N ARG A 6 25.81 -15.25 -6.98
CA ARG A 6 24.97 -15.96 -7.95
C ARG A 6 25.28 -15.44 -9.35
N GLU A 7 25.49 -16.33 -10.31
CA GLU A 7 25.78 -15.92 -11.68
C GLU A 7 24.60 -15.15 -12.29
N ILE A 8 24.90 -14.21 -13.19
CA ILE A 8 23.89 -13.34 -13.84
C ILE A 8 22.85 -14.16 -14.61
N HIS A 9 23.24 -15.34 -15.10
CA HIS A 9 22.36 -16.27 -15.80
C HIS A 9 21.27 -16.82 -14.86
N ASP A 10 21.65 -17.30 -13.66
CA ASP A 10 20.72 -17.84 -12.67
C ASP A 10 19.65 -16.83 -12.23
N LEU A 11 20.01 -15.54 -12.13
CA LEU A 11 19.09 -14.46 -11.75
C LEU A 11 18.14 -14.07 -12.88
N PHE A 12 18.57 -14.18 -14.14
CA PHE A 12 17.70 -13.96 -15.31
C PHE A 12 16.74 -15.13 -15.48
N ASP A 13 17.25 -16.35 -15.36
CA ASP A 13 16.45 -17.56 -15.44
C ASP A 13 15.43 -17.60 -14.31
N LEU A 14 15.74 -17.11 -13.10
CA LEU A 14 14.76 -16.99 -12.01
C LEU A 14 13.65 -15.97 -12.31
N GLU A 15 13.97 -14.82 -12.90
CA GLU A 15 12.98 -13.80 -13.26
C GLU A 15 12.08 -14.25 -14.41
N LEU A 16 12.65 -14.95 -15.39
CA LEU A 16 11.92 -15.53 -16.51
C LEU A 16 11.10 -16.75 -16.08
N GLN A 17 11.65 -17.64 -15.25
CA GLN A 17 10.95 -18.79 -14.69
C GLN A 17 9.70 -18.35 -13.94
N ARG A 18 9.77 -17.28 -13.14
CA ARG A 18 8.59 -16.75 -12.44
C ARG A 18 7.45 -16.32 -13.37
N GLU A 19 7.75 -15.79 -14.55
CA GLU A 19 6.72 -15.44 -15.54
C GLU A 19 6.31 -16.66 -16.40
N GLN A 20 7.16 -17.68 -16.52
CA GLN A 20 6.86 -18.95 -17.19
C GLN A 20 6.13 -19.97 -16.29
N GLU A 21 6.14 -19.77 -14.97
CA GLU A 21 5.45 -20.60 -13.98
C GLU A 21 3.91 -20.44 -14.06
N PHE A 22 3.41 -19.39 -14.70
CA PHE A 22 1.97 -19.20 -14.86
C PHE A 22 1.36 -20.21 -15.82
N ASN A 23 0.35 -20.95 -15.35
CA ASN A 23 -0.39 -21.88 -16.20
C ASN A 23 -1.22 -21.12 -17.24
N SER A 24 -0.75 -21.14 -18.49
CA SER A 24 -1.40 -20.43 -19.59
C SER A 24 -2.86 -20.87 -19.81
N ASN A 25 -3.19 -22.14 -19.54
CA ASN A 25 -4.56 -22.63 -19.71
C ASN A 25 -5.51 -22.06 -18.67
N ASP A 26 -5.09 -22.04 -17.40
CA ASP A 26 -5.89 -21.46 -16.31
C ASP A 26 -6.12 -19.96 -16.55
N LEU A 27 -5.09 -19.25 -17.02
CA LEU A 27 -5.21 -17.84 -17.40
C LEU A 27 -6.17 -17.63 -18.58
N ARG A 28 -6.13 -18.48 -19.62
CA ARG A 28 -7.09 -18.40 -20.75
C ARG A 28 -8.53 -18.60 -20.28
N LEU A 29 -8.77 -19.59 -19.42
CA LEU A 29 -10.10 -19.83 -18.83
C LEU A 29 -10.56 -18.65 -17.98
N PHE A 30 -9.66 -18.07 -17.17
CA PHE A 30 -9.94 -16.86 -16.42
C PHE A 30 -10.31 -15.68 -17.34
N VAL A 31 -9.57 -15.47 -18.43
CA VAL A 31 -9.85 -14.39 -19.39
C VAL A 31 -11.21 -14.60 -20.07
N GLN A 32 -11.46 -15.79 -20.63
CA GLN A 32 -12.71 -16.11 -21.32
C GLN A 32 -13.94 -15.94 -20.44
N SER A 33 -13.85 -16.34 -19.17
CA SER A 33 -14.96 -16.25 -18.21
C SER A 33 -15.21 -14.84 -17.66
N ASN A 34 -14.24 -13.92 -17.77
CA ASN A 34 -14.32 -12.59 -17.16
C ASN A 34 -14.39 -11.43 -18.16
N ILE A 35 -13.96 -11.62 -19.41
CA ILE A 35 -14.00 -10.57 -20.44
C ILE A 35 -15.43 -10.10 -20.75
N THR A 36 -16.40 -11.02 -20.66
CA THR A 36 -17.83 -10.73 -20.88
C THR A 36 -18.47 -9.97 -19.72
N LYS A 37 -17.82 -9.93 -18.55
CA LYS A 37 -18.30 -9.23 -17.34
C LYS A 37 -17.86 -7.76 -17.27
N LEU A 38 -17.00 -7.33 -18.19
CA LEU A 38 -16.55 -5.93 -18.26
C LEU A 38 -17.73 -5.03 -18.61
N ASN A 39 -17.91 -3.95 -17.86
CA ASN A 39 -18.81 -2.88 -18.27
C ASN A 39 -18.20 -2.08 -19.45
N ILE A 40 -18.97 -1.16 -20.05
CA ILE A 40 -18.55 -0.40 -21.24
C ILE A 40 -17.25 0.38 -21.00
N GLN A 41 -17.09 1.04 -19.84
CA GLN A 41 -15.88 1.81 -19.52
C GLN A 41 -14.66 0.89 -19.29
N GLN A 42 -14.85 -0.18 -18.53
CA GLN A 42 -13.81 -1.18 -18.27
C GLN A 42 -13.37 -1.87 -19.56
N LYS A 43 -14.31 -2.17 -20.45
CA LYS A 43 -14.04 -2.73 -21.77
C LYS A 43 -13.26 -1.75 -22.65
N HIS A 44 -13.62 -0.48 -22.66
CA HIS A 44 -12.86 0.54 -23.39
C HIS A 44 -11.40 0.63 -22.91
N VAL A 45 -11.16 0.61 -21.60
CA VAL A 45 -9.81 0.57 -21.03
C VAL A 45 -9.06 -0.69 -21.47
N TYR A 46 -9.70 -1.86 -21.33
CA TYR A 46 -9.12 -3.13 -21.73
C TYR A 46 -8.75 -3.13 -23.22
N ASP A 47 -9.69 -2.80 -24.11
CA ASP A 47 -9.50 -2.81 -25.56
C ASP A 47 -8.39 -1.82 -25.99
N THR A 48 -8.35 -0.63 -25.38
CA THR A 48 -7.31 0.38 -25.69
C THR A 48 -5.92 -0.12 -25.33
N ILE A 49 -5.76 -0.74 -24.16
CA ILE A 49 -4.46 -1.27 -23.71
C ILE A 49 -4.07 -2.50 -24.53
N MET A 50 -5.00 -3.42 -24.80
CA MET A 50 -4.71 -4.60 -25.61
C MET A 50 -4.33 -4.23 -27.05
N GLN A 51 -4.96 -3.20 -27.63
CA GLN A 51 -4.58 -2.67 -28.94
C GLN A 51 -3.17 -2.03 -28.93
N ALA A 52 -2.82 -1.31 -27.85
CA ALA A 52 -1.47 -0.76 -27.71
C ALA A 52 -0.40 -1.87 -27.61
N VAL A 53 -0.72 -2.97 -26.91
CA VAL A 53 0.13 -4.16 -26.82
C VAL A 53 0.25 -4.86 -28.17
N SER A 54 -0.85 -5.09 -28.90
CA SER A 54 -0.81 -5.78 -30.19
C SER A 54 -0.02 -5.02 -31.25
N ASN A 55 -0.09 -3.69 -31.21
CA ASN A 55 0.56 -2.82 -32.19
C ASN A 55 1.99 -2.44 -31.80
N ASN A 56 2.49 -2.89 -30.64
CA ASN A 56 3.75 -2.41 -30.04
C ASN A 56 3.86 -0.88 -30.05
N ALA A 57 2.75 -0.19 -29.79
CA ALA A 57 2.66 1.27 -29.91
C ALA A 57 3.39 2.00 -28.77
N GLY A 58 3.68 1.28 -27.69
CA GLY A 58 4.25 1.84 -26.47
C GLY A 58 3.36 2.89 -25.82
N GLY A 59 4.00 3.72 -25.00
CA GLY A 59 3.41 4.95 -24.47
C GLY A 59 3.08 4.90 -22.99
N LEU A 60 2.70 6.06 -22.45
CA LEU A 60 2.42 6.26 -21.05
C LEU A 60 0.93 6.50 -20.85
N TYR A 61 0.26 5.61 -20.14
CA TYR A 61 -1.17 5.69 -19.81
C TYR A 61 -1.37 5.86 -18.32
N PHE A 62 -2.42 6.57 -17.93
CA PHE A 62 -2.86 6.64 -16.53
C PHE A 62 -4.34 6.26 -16.43
N LEU A 63 -4.62 5.23 -15.64
CA LEU A 63 -5.96 4.80 -15.27
C LEU A 63 -6.39 5.48 -13.97
N ASP A 64 -7.22 6.51 -14.11
CA ASP A 64 -7.90 7.20 -13.02
C ASP A 64 -9.11 6.38 -12.58
N ALA A 65 -9.03 5.75 -11.41
CA ALA A 65 -10.06 4.84 -10.96
C ALA A 65 -10.31 4.99 -9.44
N PRO A 66 -11.36 5.72 -9.05
CA PRO A 66 -11.85 5.77 -7.68
C PRO A 66 -12.12 4.38 -7.08
N GLY A 67 -12.17 4.32 -5.74
CA GLY A 67 -12.45 3.08 -5.03
C GLY A 67 -13.77 2.43 -5.47
N GLY A 68 -13.78 1.11 -5.64
CA GLY A 68 -14.98 0.36 -6.02
C GLY A 68 -15.31 0.33 -7.51
N THR A 69 -14.53 0.98 -8.37
CA THR A 69 -14.76 1.00 -9.84
C THR A 69 -14.27 -0.24 -10.60
N GLY A 70 -13.65 -1.18 -9.89
CA GLY A 70 -13.13 -2.42 -10.48
C GLY A 70 -11.73 -2.30 -11.11
N LYS A 71 -10.93 -1.28 -10.75
CA LYS A 71 -9.52 -1.14 -11.17
C LYS A 71 -8.75 -2.46 -11.14
N THR A 72 -8.70 -3.11 -9.97
CA THR A 72 -7.96 -4.36 -9.78
C THR A 72 -8.46 -5.48 -10.69
N PHE A 73 -9.77 -5.53 -10.98
CA PHE A 73 -10.35 -6.52 -11.89
C PHE A 73 -9.86 -6.30 -13.33
N VAL A 74 -9.93 -5.06 -13.83
CA VAL A 74 -9.44 -4.71 -15.18
C VAL A 74 -7.95 -4.94 -15.31
N VAL A 75 -7.17 -4.46 -14.33
CA VAL A 75 -5.72 -4.64 -14.26
C VAL A 75 -5.34 -6.13 -14.26
N SER A 76 -6.02 -6.94 -13.44
CA SER A 76 -5.76 -8.38 -13.38
C SER A 76 -6.10 -9.08 -14.70
N LEU A 77 -7.18 -8.66 -15.36
CA LEU A 77 -7.57 -9.21 -16.65
C LEU A 77 -6.54 -8.87 -17.74
N ILE A 78 -6.02 -7.63 -17.78
CA ILE A 78 -4.94 -7.24 -18.71
C ILE A 78 -3.70 -8.11 -18.50
N LEU A 79 -3.26 -8.26 -17.24
CA LEU A 79 -2.10 -9.10 -16.90
C LEU A 79 -2.33 -10.56 -17.32
N ALA A 80 -3.52 -11.10 -17.03
CA ALA A 80 -3.88 -12.48 -17.37
C ALA A 80 -3.90 -12.70 -18.90
N THR A 81 -4.48 -11.78 -19.68
CA THR A 81 -4.53 -11.91 -21.15
C THR A 81 -3.13 -11.98 -21.74
N ILE A 82 -2.25 -11.04 -21.38
CA ILE A 82 -0.89 -10.98 -21.92
C ILE A 82 -0.08 -12.22 -21.55
N ARG A 83 -0.16 -12.66 -20.29
CA ARG A 83 0.53 -13.88 -19.83
C ARG A 83 -0.03 -15.15 -20.45
N SER A 84 -1.33 -15.19 -20.77
CA SER A 84 -1.96 -16.32 -21.46
C SER A 84 -1.48 -16.51 -22.91
N GLU A 85 -0.91 -15.46 -23.50
CA GLU A 85 -0.23 -15.42 -24.79
C GLU A 85 1.29 -15.68 -24.67
N GLN A 86 1.77 -16.09 -23.48
CA GLN A 86 3.20 -16.31 -23.19
C GLN A 86 4.08 -15.06 -23.36
N LYS A 87 3.47 -13.87 -23.27
CA LYS A 87 4.17 -12.59 -23.23
C LYS A 87 4.45 -12.16 -21.79
N ILE A 88 5.49 -11.34 -21.61
CA ILE A 88 5.92 -10.88 -20.28
C ILE A 88 5.15 -9.62 -19.90
N ALA A 89 4.52 -9.62 -18.72
CA ALA A 89 3.83 -8.47 -18.15
C ALA A 89 4.34 -8.19 -16.72
N LEU A 90 4.99 -7.04 -16.52
CA LEU A 90 5.56 -6.68 -15.22
C LEU A 90 4.52 -5.93 -14.36
N ALA A 91 4.10 -6.55 -13.26
CA ALA A 91 3.17 -5.96 -12.30
C ALA A 91 3.91 -5.33 -11.11
N LEU A 92 3.81 -4.00 -11.00
CA LEU A 92 4.42 -3.18 -9.95
C LEU A 92 3.35 -2.49 -9.10
N ALA A 93 3.69 -2.17 -7.85
CA ALA A 93 2.92 -1.25 -7.04
C ALA A 93 3.79 -0.41 -6.08
N CYS A 94 3.25 0.70 -5.57
CA CYS A 94 3.97 1.59 -4.65
C CYS A 94 4.09 1.05 -3.22
N SER A 95 2.99 0.55 -2.65
CA SER A 95 2.95 0.08 -1.27
C SER A 95 3.38 -1.39 -1.15
N GLY A 96 3.74 -1.86 0.04
CA GLY A 96 4.13 -3.25 0.25
C GLY A 96 2.97 -4.25 0.11
N ILE A 97 1.73 -3.80 0.37
CA ILE A 97 0.54 -4.66 0.35
C ILE A 97 -0.15 -4.72 -1.01
N ALA A 98 -0.14 -3.64 -1.78
CA ALA A 98 -0.77 -3.59 -3.11
C ALA A 98 -0.27 -4.69 -4.08
N PRO A 99 1.02 -5.07 -4.10
CA PRO A 99 1.53 -6.18 -4.91
C PRO A 99 0.80 -7.50 -4.66
N THR A 100 0.30 -7.75 -3.44
CA THR A 100 -0.39 -8.99 -3.09
C THR A 100 -1.75 -9.14 -3.77
N LEU A 101 -2.29 -8.04 -4.31
CA LEU A 101 -3.54 -8.00 -5.07
C LEU A 101 -3.34 -8.32 -6.55
N LEU A 102 -2.09 -8.27 -7.03
CA LEU A 102 -1.72 -8.50 -8.41
C LEU A 102 -0.98 -9.82 -8.54
N GLU A 103 -1.33 -10.62 -9.54
CA GLU A 103 -0.60 -11.85 -9.82
C GLU A 103 0.84 -11.54 -10.24
N GLY A 104 1.82 -12.13 -9.55
CA GLY A 104 3.24 -11.82 -9.75
C GLY A 104 3.65 -10.40 -9.31
N GLY A 105 2.78 -9.66 -8.61
CA GLY A 105 3.02 -8.27 -8.23
C GLY A 105 4.26 -8.07 -7.35
N ARG A 106 4.96 -6.96 -7.54
CA ARG A 106 6.13 -6.56 -6.72
C ARG A 106 6.10 -5.08 -6.38
N THR A 107 6.83 -4.67 -5.36
CA THR A 107 7.02 -3.23 -5.12
C THR A 107 7.91 -2.65 -6.21
N ALA A 108 7.56 -1.45 -6.71
CA ALA A 108 8.35 -0.77 -7.73
C ALA A 108 9.80 -0.56 -7.26
N HIS A 109 10.00 -0.23 -5.99
CA HIS A 109 11.34 -0.08 -5.39
C HIS A 109 12.19 -1.36 -5.50
N SER A 110 11.61 -2.52 -5.20
CA SER A 110 12.32 -3.79 -5.24
C SER A 110 12.58 -4.25 -6.67
N ALA A 111 11.56 -4.17 -7.54
CA ALA A 111 11.67 -4.66 -8.91
C ALA A 111 12.61 -3.76 -9.72
N LEU A 112 12.38 -2.45 -9.69
CA LEU A 112 13.14 -1.49 -10.49
C LEU A 112 14.46 -1.08 -9.82
N LYS A 113 14.77 -1.58 -8.61
CA LYS A 113 15.95 -1.17 -7.83
C LYS A 113 16.08 0.35 -7.72
N LEU A 114 14.97 1.01 -7.41
CA LEU A 114 14.94 2.47 -7.23
C LEU A 114 15.82 2.85 -6.03
N PRO A 115 16.55 3.97 -6.09
CA PRO A 115 17.33 4.44 -4.96
C PRO A 115 16.39 4.81 -3.81
N LEU A 116 16.73 4.50 -2.57
CA LEU A 116 15.87 4.85 -1.42
C LEU A 116 15.81 6.37 -1.18
N ASN A 117 16.85 7.09 -1.59
CA ASN A 117 16.99 8.54 -1.40
C ASN A 117 16.60 9.33 -2.66
N VAL A 118 15.60 8.88 -3.42
CA VAL A 118 15.15 9.55 -4.67
C VAL A 118 14.91 11.06 -4.45
N GLN A 119 14.45 11.43 -3.26
CA GLN A 119 14.13 12.81 -2.90
C GLN A 119 15.37 13.73 -2.95
N VAL A 120 16.51 13.24 -2.48
CA VAL A 120 17.76 13.99 -2.34
C VAL A 120 18.55 14.03 -3.66
N ILE A 121 18.51 12.94 -4.43
CA ILE A 121 19.25 12.85 -5.68
C ILE A 121 18.58 13.75 -6.73
N GLU A 122 19.36 14.59 -7.41
CA GLU A 122 18.85 15.50 -8.44
C GLU A 122 18.38 14.73 -9.67
N THR A 123 19.22 13.83 -10.18
CA THR A 123 18.99 13.00 -11.37
C THR A 123 19.07 11.50 -11.05
N PRO A 124 18.13 10.96 -10.25
CA PRO A 124 18.20 9.56 -9.84
C PRO A 124 18.10 8.61 -11.03
N ILE A 125 18.79 7.47 -10.93
CA ILE A 125 18.68 6.35 -11.86
C ILE A 125 18.41 5.07 -11.06
N CYS A 126 17.79 4.09 -11.70
CA CYS A 126 17.62 2.78 -11.12
C CYS A 126 18.96 2.04 -11.09
N ASN A 127 19.22 1.25 -10.05
CA ASN A 127 20.45 0.47 -9.94
C ASN A 127 20.38 -0.82 -10.80
N ILE A 128 20.22 -0.66 -12.11
CA ILE A 128 20.09 -1.74 -13.10
C ILE A 128 21.19 -1.56 -14.14
N SER A 129 22.15 -2.48 -14.20
CA SER A 129 23.19 -2.45 -15.23
C SER A 129 22.66 -2.99 -16.56
N ARG A 130 23.20 -2.51 -17.68
CA ARG A 130 22.83 -2.94 -19.06
C ARG A 130 22.87 -4.45 -19.28
N ASN A 131 23.80 -5.13 -18.61
CA ASN A 131 24.02 -6.56 -18.75
C ASN A 131 23.32 -7.37 -17.66
N SER A 132 22.56 -6.72 -16.77
CA SER A 132 21.84 -7.42 -15.72
C SER A 132 20.67 -8.25 -16.27
N ALA A 133 20.31 -9.29 -15.53
CA ALA A 133 19.08 -10.05 -15.71
C ALA A 133 17.85 -9.13 -15.86
N MET A 134 17.71 -8.16 -14.97
CA MET A 134 16.57 -7.26 -14.97
C MET A 134 16.53 -6.36 -16.22
N ALA A 135 17.69 -5.94 -16.73
CA ALA A 135 17.73 -5.21 -17.99
C ALA A 135 17.17 -6.05 -19.14
N LYS A 136 17.66 -7.30 -19.31
CA LYS A 136 17.15 -8.23 -20.32
C LYS A 136 15.65 -8.46 -20.18
N PHE A 137 15.17 -8.65 -18.95
CA PHE A 137 13.76 -8.84 -18.64
C PHE A 137 12.91 -7.63 -19.07
N LEU A 138 13.34 -6.41 -18.73
CA LEU A 138 12.66 -5.18 -19.11
C LEU A 138 12.59 -5.01 -20.64
N ARG A 139 13.62 -5.44 -21.40
CA ARG A 139 13.60 -5.39 -22.88
C ARG A 139 12.53 -6.29 -23.50
N LEU A 140 12.23 -7.41 -22.85
CA LEU A 140 11.28 -8.41 -23.34
C LEU A 140 9.84 -8.15 -22.83
N THR A 141 9.68 -7.18 -21.93
CA THR A 141 8.40 -6.89 -21.29
C THR A 141 7.45 -6.18 -22.25
N SER A 142 6.26 -6.73 -22.46
CA SER A 142 5.24 -6.14 -23.33
C SER A 142 4.46 -5.01 -22.67
N ILE A 143 4.31 -5.06 -21.34
CA ILE A 143 3.68 -3.99 -20.55
C ILE A 143 4.28 -3.92 -19.15
N ILE A 144 4.43 -2.71 -18.64
CA ILE A 144 4.78 -2.44 -17.24
C ILE A 144 3.60 -1.74 -16.59
N LEU A 145 2.97 -2.42 -15.65
CA LEU A 145 1.84 -1.91 -14.89
C LEU A 145 2.32 -1.42 -13.55
N TRP A 146 1.96 -0.20 -13.16
CA TRP A 146 2.31 0.37 -11.87
C TRP A 146 1.04 0.83 -11.13
N ASP A 147 0.61 0.00 -10.18
CA ASP A 147 -0.57 0.25 -9.36
C ASP A 147 -0.29 1.10 -8.11
N GLU A 148 -1.32 1.80 -7.64
CA GLU A 148 -1.27 2.78 -6.55
C GLU A 148 -0.13 3.81 -6.75
N CYS A 149 0.08 4.24 -7.99
CA CYS A 149 1.21 5.07 -8.38
C CYS A 149 1.17 6.48 -7.79
N THR A 150 0.04 6.92 -7.23
CA THR A 150 -0.13 8.27 -6.66
C THR A 150 0.73 8.51 -5.42
N MET A 151 1.16 7.45 -4.74
CA MET A 151 2.13 7.51 -3.64
C MET A 151 3.58 7.55 -4.12
N ALA A 152 3.86 7.39 -5.42
CA ALA A 152 5.21 7.45 -5.96
C ALA A 152 5.69 8.90 -6.09
N ASN A 153 6.92 9.14 -5.65
CA ASN A 153 7.62 10.38 -5.97
C ASN A 153 7.87 10.43 -7.49
N LYS A 154 7.58 11.57 -8.14
CA LYS A 154 7.80 11.80 -9.58
C LYS A 154 9.18 11.42 -10.06
N LYS A 155 10.21 11.67 -9.24
CA LYS A 155 11.59 11.36 -9.57
C LYS A 155 11.82 9.85 -9.74
N SER A 156 10.96 9.00 -9.18
CA SER A 156 11.01 7.55 -9.36
C SER A 156 10.61 7.16 -10.78
N LEU A 157 9.55 7.78 -11.31
CA LEU A 157 9.10 7.58 -12.69
C LEU A 157 10.14 8.14 -13.67
N GLU A 158 10.72 9.30 -13.36
CA GLU A 158 11.78 9.92 -14.15
C GLU A 158 13.07 9.10 -14.15
N ALA A 159 13.46 8.55 -13.00
CA ALA A 159 14.60 7.65 -12.87
C ALA A 159 14.41 6.39 -13.69
N PHE A 160 13.20 5.85 -13.68
CA PHE A 160 12.85 4.68 -14.48
C PHE A 160 12.91 4.99 -15.97
N ASN A 161 12.36 6.13 -16.42
CA ASN A 161 12.46 6.58 -17.81
C ASN A 161 13.92 6.69 -18.27
N ARG A 162 14.76 7.41 -17.52
CA ARG A 162 16.20 7.55 -17.82
C ARG A 162 16.89 6.20 -17.92
N THR A 163 16.60 5.30 -16.98
CA THR A 163 17.18 3.96 -16.98
C THR A 163 16.76 3.19 -18.23
N MET A 164 15.48 3.19 -18.61
CA MET A 164 15.01 2.51 -19.82
C MET A 164 15.70 3.04 -21.09
N GLN A 165 15.85 4.37 -21.18
CA GLN A 165 16.57 5.02 -22.28
C GLN A 165 18.04 4.59 -22.32
N ASP A 166 18.71 4.56 -21.16
CA ASP A 166 20.10 4.13 -21.03
C ASP A 166 20.31 2.65 -21.35
N LEU A 167 19.33 1.79 -21.03
CA LEU A 167 19.41 0.35 -21.28
C LEU A 167 19.44 0.02 -22.77
N HIS A 168 18.79 0.80 -23.62
CA HIS A 168 18.64 0.52 -25.04
C HIS A 168 19.38 1.51 -25.96
N GLY A 169 19.85 2.63 -25.41
CA GLY A 169 20.48 3.69 -26.20
C GLY A 169 19.47 4.48 -27.03
N ASN A 170 18.21 4.53 -26.60
CA ASN A 170 17.10 5.22 -27.28
C ASN A 170 16.58 6.36 -26.39
N GLN A 171 16.36 7.52 -26.98
CA GLN A 171 15.85 8.71 -26.27
C GLN A 171 14.31 8.75 -26.20
N GLN A 172 13.61 7.78 -26.80
CA GLN A 172 12.15 7.70 -26.71
C GLN A 172 11.67 7.49 -25.26
N LEU A 173 10.47 7.96 -24.95
CA LEU A 173 9.81 7.79 -23.66
C LEU A 173 9.76 6.29 -23.30
N PHE A 174 10.36 5.92 -22.16
CA PHE A 174 10.57 4.55 -21.68
C PHE A 174 11.11 3.58 -22.74
N ASP A 175 11.94 4.05 -23.68
CA ASP A 175 12.40 3.26 -24.83
C ASP A 175 11.23 2.63 -25.61
N GLY A 176 10.13 3.36 -25.80
CA GLY A 176 8.97 2.84 -26.52
C GLY A 176 8.19 1.76 -25.77
N SER A 177 8.53 1.47 -24.51
CA SER A 177 7.77 0.53 -23.68
C SER A 177 6.37 1.06 -23.36
N LEU A 178 5.41 0.15 -23.19
CA LEU A 178 4.07 0.46 -22.75
C LEU A 178 4.00 0.48 -21.21
N ILE A 179 3.68 1.65 -20.66
CA ILE A 179 3.53 1.86 -19.22
C ILE A 179 2.06 2.17 -18.90
N LEU A 180 1.46 1.37 -18.03
CA LEU A 180 0.13 1.63 -17.47
C LEU A 180 0.25 2.00 -15.99
N LEU A 181 0.16 3.29 -15.69
CA LEU A 181 0.03 3.79 -14.34
C LEU A 181 -1.43 3.69 -13.89
N SER A 182 -1.69 3.42 -12.61
CA SER A 182 -3.04 3.43 -12.09
C SER A 182 -3.10 3.88 -10.64
N GLY A 183 -4.21 4.53 -10.27
CA GLY A 183 -4.41 5.05 -8.93
C GLY A 183 -5.55 6.08 -8.88
N ASN A 184 -5.60 6.83 -7.78
CA ASN A 184 -6.59 7.88 -7.58
C ASN A 184 -5.96 9.03 -6.81
N PHE A 185 -5.83 10.20 -7.44
CA PHE A 185 -5.17 11.37 -6.86
C PHE A 185 -5.95 12.01 -5.71
N ARG A 186 -7.16 11.54 -5.40
CA ARG A 186 -7.88 11.88 -4.16
C ARG A 186 -7.32 11.16 -2.93
N GLN A 187 -6.49 10.14 -3.14
CA GLN A 187 -5.82 9.40 -2.07
C GLN A 187 -4.52 10.10 -1.64
N THR A 188 -3.81 9.54 -0.66
CA THR A 188 -2.59 10.18 -0.16
C THR A 188 -1.50 10.29 -1.22
N LEU A 189 -0.75 11.39 -1.12
CA LEU A 189 0.41 11.72 -1.95
C LEU A 189 1.70 11.11 -1.36
N PRO A 190 2.85 11.23 -2.05
CA PRO A 190 4.12 10.75 -1.51
C PRO A 190 4.45 11.43 -0.18
N VAL A 191 4.77 10.63 0.84
CA VAL A 191 5.12 11.14 2.17
C VAL A 191 6.56 11.66 2.15
N ILE A 192 6.74 12.93 2.53
CA ILE A 192 8.04 13.59 2.62
C ILE A 192 8.24 14.10 4.05
N PRO A 193 9.32 13.70 4.74
CA PRO A 193 9.59 14.21 6.06
C PRO A 193 9.79 15.73 6.03
N ARG A 194 9.07 16.44 6.92
CA ARG A 194 9.20 17.90 7.10
C ARG A 194 8.87 18.72 5.84
N SER A 195 8.03 18.20 4.95
CA SER A 195 7.57 18.91 3.76
C SER A 195 6.51 19.97 4.04
N THR A 196 6.45 20.95 3.15
CA THR A 196 5.30 21.84 3.00
C THR A 196 4.28 21.24 2.00
N PRO A 197 3.02 21.73 1.97
CA PRO A 197 2.06 21.36 0.92
C PRO A 197 2.59 21.56 -0.50
N ALA A 198 3.42 22.59 -0.73
CA ALA A 198 4.02 22.85 -2.03
C ALA A 198 5.03 21.76 -2.43
N ASP A 199 5.79 21.23 -1.46
CA ASP A 199 6.73 20.12 -1.70
C ASP A 199 5.98 18.82 -2.01
N GLU A 200 4.89 18.52 -1.29
CA GLU A 200 4.03 17.37 -1.57
C GLU A 200 3.45 17.44 -3.00
N ILE A 201 2.95 18.61 -3.40
CA ILE A 201 2.45 18.82 -4.76
C ILE A 201 3.59 18.65 -5.77
N ASN A 202 4.73 19.30 -5.57
CA ASN A 202 5.84 19.24 -6.51
C ASN A 202 6.42 17.82 -6.68
N THR A 203 6.26 16.94 -5.71
CA THR A 203 6.72 15.55 -5.79
C THR A 203 5.69 14.58 -6.34
N CYS A 204 4.45 15.01 -6.50
CA CYS A 204 3.39 14.25 -7.17
C CYS A 204 3.77 13.94 -8.63
N LEU A 205 3.33 12.78 -9.13
CA LEU A 205 3.54 12.38 -10.53
C LEU A 205 3.05 13.43 -11.53
N LYS A 206 1.96 14.15 -11.21
CA LYS A 206 1.42 15.23 -12.06
C LYS A 206 2.39 16.39 -12.29
N SER A 207 3.32 16.60 -11.36
CA SER A 207 4.36 17.63 -11.47
C SER A 207 5.61 17.16 -12.22
N SER A 208 5.61 15.94 -12.78
CA SER A 208 6.65 15.48 -13.69
C SER A 208 6.46 16.04 -15.09
N LEU A 209 7.56 16.32 -15.78
CA LEU A 209 7.52 16.66 -17.22
C LEU A 209 6.94 15.51 -18.06
N LEU A 210 7.13 14.26 -17.61
CA LEU A 210 6.58 13.07 -18.26
C LEU A 210 5.05 13.02 -18.22
N TRP A 211 4.43 13.73 -17.27
CA TRP A 211 2.97 13.73 -17.13
C TRP A 211 2.26 14.33 -18.36
N ARG A 212 2.93 15.24 -19.09
CA ARG A 212 2.41 15.83 -20.34
C ARG A 212 2.21 14.80 -21.45
N CYS A 213 2.89 13.65 -21.36
CA CYS A 213 2.79 12.56 -22.33
C CYS A 213 1.73 11.51 -21.92
N VAL A 214 1.09 11.66 -20.78
CA VAL A 214 0.12 10.70 -20.24
C VAL A 214 -1.18 10.72 -21.04
N ARG A 215 -1.60 9.55 -21.51
CA ARG A 215 -2.95 9.31 -22.02
C ARG A 215 -3.86 8.87 -20.87
N LYS A 216 -4.84 9.72 -20.53
CA LYS A 216 -5.75 9.46 -19.40
C LYS A 216 -6.88 8.52 -19.82
N LEU A 217 -7.10 7.50 -19.00
CA LEU A 217 -8.23 6.57 -19.04
C LEU A 217 -8.97 6.69 -17.70
N THR A 218 -10.29 6.57 -17.69
CA THR A 218 -11.09 6.83 -16.48
C THR A 218 -12.14 5.75 -16.25
N LEU A 219 -12.28 5.28 -15.01
CA LEU A 219 -13.40 4.46 -14.56
C LEU A 219 -14.24 5.26 -13.56
N ASN A 220 -15.52 5.50 -13.87
CA ASN A 220 -16.43 6.25 -13.01
C ASN A 220 -17.53 5.37 -12.41
N THR A 221 -17.87 4.27 -13.08
CA THR A 221 -18.93 3.37 -12.61
C THR A 221 -18.47 2.59 -11.38
N ASN A 222 -19.06 2.89 -10.23
CA ASN A 222 -18.87 2.10 -9.01
C ASN A 222 -19.59 0.75 -9.14
N MET A 223 -18.81 -0.33 -9.17
CA MET A 223 -19.31 -1.68 -9.40
C MET A 223 -20.14 -2.23 -8.24
N ARG A 224 -19.88 -1.77 -7.00
CA ARG A 224 -20.66 -2.20 -5.83
C ARG A 224 -22.11 -1.71 -5.92
N ILE A 225 -22.29 -0.47 -6.39
CA ILE A 225 -23.63 0.10 -6.63
C ILE A 225 -24.28 -0.55 -7.84
N HIS A 226 -23.53 -0.71 -8.94
CA HIS A 226 -24.06 -1.25 -10.18
C HIS A 226 -24.56 -2.69 -10.05
N LEU A 227 -23.91 -3.52 -9.23
CA LEU A 227 -24.28 -4.92 -9.04
C LEU A 227 -25.41 -5.15 -8.03
N HIS A 228 -25.55 -4.28 -7.01
CA HIS A 228 -26.49 -4.48 -5.90
C HIS A 228 -27.66 -3.50 -5.87
N ASN A 229 -27.65 -2.47 -6.73
CA ASN A 229 -28.69 -1.44 -6.87
C ASN A 229 -29.11 -0.80 -5.53
N ASP A 230 -28.17 -0.65 -4.60
CA ASP A 230 -28.38 -0.12 -3.27
C ASP A 230 -28.33 1.43 -3.30
N ALA A 231 -29.48 2.06 -3.05
CA ALA A 231 -29.62 3.52 -3.01
C ALA A 231 -28.75 4.16 -1.92
N THR A 232 -28.54 3.48 -0.78
CA THR A 232 -27.70 3.99 0.31
C THR A 232 -26.23 3.98 -0.07
N ALA A 233 -25.78 2.93 -0.77
CA ALA A 233 -24.43 2.84 -1.31
C ALA A 233 -24.19 3.93 -2.39
N HIS A 234 -25.21 4.26 -3.18
CA HIS A 234 -25.14 5.34 -4.17
C HIS A 234 -24.85 6.70 -3.53
N GLU A 235 -25.65 7.10 -2.55
CA GLU A 235 -25.45 8.35 -1.82
C GLU A 235 -24.11 8.37 -1.08
N PHE A 236 -23.74 7.27 -0.43
CA PHE A 236 -22.44 7.14 0.24
C PHE A 236 -21.27 7.35 -0.73
N SER A 237 -21.31 6.73 -1.92
CA SER A 237 -20.26 6.91 -2.93
C SER A 237 -20.19 8.34 -3.45
N LYS A 238 -21.33 9.03 -3.59
CA LYS A 238 -21.37 10.44 -4.00
C LYS A 238 -20.74 11.33 -2.93
N GLN A 239 -21.16 11.19 -1.67
CA GLN A 239 -20.60 11.94 -0.54
C GLN A 239 -19.10 11.69 -0.37
N LEU A 240 -18.67 10.43 -0.57
CA LEU A 240 -17.25 10.08 -0.53
C LEU A 240 -16.44 10.79 -1.63
N LEU A 241 -16.99 10.94 -2.84
CA LEU A 241 -16.34 11.72 -3.90
C LEU A 241 -16.32 13.22 -3.56
N GLU A 242 -17.38 13.76 -2.94
CA GLU A 242 -17.40 15.16 -2.48
C GLU A 242 -16.33 15.43 -1.40
N ILE A 243 -16.08 14.47 -0.49
CA ILE A 243 -14.95 14.52 0.45
C ILE A 243 -13.63 14.57 -0.33
N GLY A 244 -13.44 13.63 -1.27
CA GLY A 244 -12.19 13.51 -2.03
C GLY A 244 -11.91 14.68 -2.97
N ASP A 245 -12.96 15.33 -3.48
CA ASP A 245 -12.88 16.53 -4.32
C ASP A 245 -12.75 17.82 -3.50
N GLY A 246 -12.90 17.76 -2.17
CA GLY A 246 -12.88 18.95 -1.31
C GLY A 246 -14.10 19.86 -1.51
N LYS A 247 -15.23 19.31 -1.94
CA LYS A 247 -16.46 20.05 -2.24
C LYS A 247 -17.38 20.25 -1.04
N ILE A 248 -17.11 19.58 0.08
CA ILE A 248 -17.86 19.77 1.32
C ILE A 248 -17.58 21.17 1.87
N GLN A 249 -18.66 21.87 2.26
CA GLN A 249 -18.58 23.20 2.85
C GLN A 249 -17.74 23.17 4.14
N ILE A 250 -16.72 24.03 4.17
CA ILE A 250 -15.85 24.23 5.33
C ILE A 250 -16.41 25.38 6.16
N ASP A 251 -16.55 25.16 7.47
CA ASP A 251 -16.92 26.20 8.43
C ASP A 251 -15.77 27.20 8.55
N SER A 252 -16.02 28.46 8.16
CA SER A 252 -15.00 29.51 8.11
C SER A 252 -14.42 29.88 9.48
N THR A 253 -15.13 29.55 10.57
CA THR A 253 -14.70 29.90 11.93
C THR A 253 -13.63 28.97 12.49
N ASN A 254 -13.65 27.69 12.10
CA ASN A 254 -12.78 26.65 12.65
C ASN A 254 -12.00 25.85 11.59
N GLY A 255 -12.31 26.05 10.30
CA GLY A 255 -11.67 25.33 9.20
C GLY A 255 -12.01 23.84 9.13
N LEU A 256 -13.14 23.43 9.74
CA LEU A 256 -13.58 22.04 9.81
C LEU A 256 -14.78 21.80 8.91
N ILE A 257 -14.94 20.55 8.49
CA ILE A 257 -16.18 20.05 7.88
C ILE A 257 -17.01 19.32 8.94
N THR A 258 -18.32 19.35 8.80
CA THR A 258 -19.23 18.48 9.53
C THR A 258 -19.45 17.21 8.73
N VAL A 259 -19.25 16.04 9.35
CA VAL A 259 -19.51 14.76 8.69
C VAL A 259 -21.03 14.62 8.45
N PRO A 260 -21.49 14.28 7.22
CA PRO A 260 -22.92 14.17 6.95
C PRO A 260 -23.60 13.10 7.81
N ASN A 261 -24.82 13.38 8.30
CA ASN A 261 -25.53 12.52 9.26
C ASN A 261 -25.79 11.08 8.74
N ASN A 262 -25.88 10.88 7.42
CA ASN A 262 -26.12 9.59 6.78
C ASN A 262 -24.83 8.92 6.23
N PHE A 263 -23.66 9.51 6.50
CA PHE A 263 -22.39 9.04 5.94
C PHE A 263 -21.75 7.91 6.77
N CYS A 264 -21.92 7.96 8.09
CA CYS A 264 -21.35 7.01 9.04
C CYS A 264 -22.09 7.06 10.39
N THR A 265 -21.83 6.09 11.25
CA THR A 265 -22.21 6.17 12.66
C THR A 265 -21.12 6.89 13.46
N ILE A 266 -21.48 7.95 14.20
CA ILE A 266 -20.55 8.71 15.04
C ILE A 266 -20.47 8.08 16.43
N ALA A 267 -19.28 7.64 16.80
CA ALA A 267 -18.97 7.16 18.15
C ALA A 267 -18.59 8.35 19.06
N GLN A 268 -19.14 8.36 20.28
CA GLN A 268 -18.91 9.39 21.29
C GLN A 268 -17.60 9.19 22.06
N SER A 269 -17.02 7.98 22.03
CA SER A 269 -15.75 7.66 22.68
C SER A 269 -14.95 6.61 21.89
N ILE A 270 -13.66 6.48 22.23
CA ILE A 270 -12.80 5.40 21.70
C ILE A 270 -13.36 4.02 22.10
N ASP A 271 -13.86 3.85 23.31
CA ASP A 271 -14.40 2.55 23.76
C ASP A 271 -15.64 2.14 22.94
N GLU A 272 -16.51 3.11 22.64
CA GLU A 272 -17.67 2.88 21.77
C GLU A 272 -17.23 2.57 20.33
N LEU A 273 -16.22 3.27 19.81
CA LEU A 273 -15.62 2.97 18.51
C LEU A 273 -15.06 1.53 18.46
N ILE A 274 -14.38 1.11 19.53
CA ILE A 274 -13.86 -0.26 19.65
C ILE A 274 -15.01 -1.27 19.65
N GLU A 275 -16.08 -1.02 20.40
CA GLU A 275 -17.23 -1.94 20.45
C GLU A 275 -17.97 -2.03 19.11
N TYR A 276 -18.13 -0.92 18.39
CA TYR A 276 -18.75 -0.94 17.05
C TYR A 276 -17.92 -1.74 16.03
N VAL A 277 -16.60 -1.57 16.04
CA VAL A 277 -15.72 -2.24 15.07
C VAL A 277 -15.46 -3.70 15.46
N PHE A 278 -15.29 -3.96 16.74
CA PHE A 278 -14.93 -5.28 17.29
C PHE A 278 -15.93 -5.76 18.35
N PRO A 279 -17.21 -5.96 18.00
CA PRO A 279 -18.22 -6.37 18.97
C PRO A 279 -17.90 -7.73 19.56
N ASN A 280 -18.08 -7.85 20.88
CA ASN A 280 -17.80 -9.09 21.63
C ASN A 280 -16.37 -9.64 21.38
N ILE A 281 -15.36 -8.77 21.32
CA ILE A 281 -13.98 -9.18 20.99
C ILE A 281 -13.45 -10.31 21.86
N LEU A 282 -13.84 -10.39 23.14
CA LEU A 282 -13.41 -11.46 24.06
C LEU A 282 -13.81 -12.86 23.57
N GLN A 283 -14.89 -12.97 22.79
CA GLN A 283 -15.36 -14.22 22.19
C GLN A 283 -14.74 -14.43 20.80
N ASN A 284 -14.53 -13.33 20.05
CA ASN A 284 -14.15 -13.37 18.64
C ASN A 284 -12.65 -13.24 18.35
N TYR A 285 -11.80 -12.98 19.35
CA TYR A 285 -10.36 -12.73 19.14
C TYR A 285 -9.56 -13.92 18.58
N ARG A 286 -10.17 -15.11 18.47
CA ARG A 286 -9.58 -16.29 17.79
C ARG A 286 -10.19 -16.54 16.41
N ASN A 287 -11.24 -15.82 16.03
CA ASN A 287 -11.90 -15.94 14.74
C ASN A 287 -11.14 -15.11 13.70
N HIS A 288 -10.22 -15.77 12.98
CA HIS A 288 -9.36 -15.12 11.99
C HIS A 288 -10.14 -14.51 10.82
N ASP A 289 -11.22 -15.17 10.37
CA ASP A 289 -12.06 -14.68 9.28
C ASP A 289 -12.82 -13.42 9.67
N TRP A 290 -13.26 -13.33 10.93
CA TRP A 290 -13.89 -12.14 11.46
C TRP A 290 -12.88 -11.00 11.69
N LEU A 291 -11.71 -11.30 12.24
CA LEU A 291 -10.71 -10.29 12.58
C LEU A 291 -10.10 -9.59 11.35
N ARG A 292 -9.86 -10.32 10.26
CA ARG A 292 -9.18 -9.77 9.07
C ARG A 292 -9.98 -8.68 8.36
N GLU A 293 -11.29 -8.69 8.52
CA GLU A 293 -12.22 -7.82 7.80
C GLU A 293 -12.40 -6.45 8.48
N ARG A 294 -11.75 -6.26 9.64
CA ARG A 294 -12.00 -5.15 10.57
C ARG A 294 -10.70 -4.48 10.96
N ALA A 295 -10.70 -3.16 11.06
CA ALA A 295 -9.60 -2.39 11.62
C ALA A 295 -10.08 -1.02 12.11
N ILE A 296 -9.34 -0.45 13.06
CA ILE A 296 -9.46 0.95 13.44
C ILE A 296 -8.31 1.72 12.78
N LEU A 297 -8.61 2.88 12.21
CA LEU A 297 -7.67 3.75 11.53
C LEU A 297 -7.47 5.02 12.33
N ALA A 298 -6.25 5.53 12.37
CA ALA A 298 -5.99 6.87 12.88
C ALA A 298 -4.91 7.58 12.04
N PRO A 299 -4.89 8.92 12.01
CA PRO A 299 -3.86 9.66 11.28
C PRO A 299 -2.45 9.48 11.88
N LYS A 300 -2.32 9.39 13.21
CA LYS A 300 -1.03 9.38 13.91
C LYS A 300 -0.77 8.07 14.68
N ASN A 301 0.50 7.67 14.73
CA ASN A 301 0.96 6.46 15.43
C ASN A 301 0.68 6.48 16.95
N ILE A 302 0.65 7.65 17.59
CA ILE A 302 0.38 7.76 19.03
C ILE A 302 -1.00 7.17 19.38
N HIS A 303 -2.04 7.57 18.63
CA HIS A 303 -3.40 7.05 18.80
C HIS A 303 -3.52 5.57 18.45
N ILE A 304 -2.79 5.12 17.42
CA ILE A 304 -2.72 3.70 17.04
C ILE A 304 -2.14 2.86 18.17
N ASN A 305 -1.04 3.32 18.77
CA ASN A 305 -0.37 2.64 19.87
C ASN A 305 -1.28 2.60 21.10
N ALA A 306 -1.96 3.70 21.42
CA ALA A 306 -2.91 3.78 22.54
C ALA A 306 -4.06 2.77 22.39
N ILE A 307 -4.70 2.71 21.20
CA ILE A 307 -5.80 1.77 20.94
C ILE A 307 -5.31 0.32 20.99
N ASN A 308 -4.16 0.02 20.35
CA ASN A 308 -3.59 -1.32 20.39
C ASN A 308 -3.21 -1.75 21.83
N PHE A 309 -2.76 -0.81 22.68
CA PHE A 309 -2.51 -1.07 24.09
C PHE A 309 -3.80 -1.40 24.86
N GLN A 310 -4.92 -0.74 24.56
CA GLN A 310 -6.22 -1.10 25.15
C GLN A 310 -6.62 -2.53 24.79
N PHE A 311 -6.44 -2.97 23.55
CA PHE A 311 -6.64 -4.38 23.17
C PHE A 311 -5.70 -5.32 23.93
N GLN A 312 -4.43 -4.92 24.08
CA GLN A 312 -3.47 -5.71 24.83
C GLN A 312 -3.90 -5.92 26.30
N ALA A 313 -4.46 -4.89 26.93
CA ALA A 313 -4.97 -4.95 28.30
C ALA A 313 -6.27 -5.77 28.40
N LYS A 314 -7.22 -5.59 27.46
CA LYS A 314 -8.55 -6.23 27.50
C LYS A 314 -8.51 -7.73 27.17
N LEU A 315 -7.67 -8.16 26.23
CA LEU A 315 -7.73 -9.53 25.71
C LEU A 315 -7.03 -10.55 26.61
N PRO A 316 -7.61 -11.76 26.79
CA PRO A 316 -7.02 -12.80 27.62
C PRO A 316 -5.78 -13.42 26.96
N GLY A 317 -4.90 -13.99 27.78
CA GLY A 317 -3.71 -14.73 27.33
C GLY A 317 -2.42 -14.26 28.00
N VAL A 318 -1.42 -15.14 27.99
CA VAL A 318 -0.10 -14.87 28.57
C VAL A 318 0.66 -13.90 27.66
N VAL A 319 1.14 -12.80 28.23
CA VAL A 319 2.01 -11.85 27.53
C VAL A 319 3.39 -12.46 27.38
N THR A 320 3.90 -12.50 26.15
CA THR A 320 5.32 -12.76 25.87
C THR A 320 5.97 -11.45 25.45
N THR A 321 7.03 -11.07 26.14
CA THR A 321 7.78 -9.83 25.86
C THR A 321 9.09 -10.16 25.14
N TYR A 322 9.29 -9.57 23.98
CA TYR A 322 10.54 -9.63 23.23
C TYR A 322 11.24 -8.27 23.30
N LYS A 323 12.39 -8.22 23.97
CA LYS A 323 13.26 -7.04 23.95
C LYS A 323 14.13 -7.02 22.70
N SER A 324 14.29 -5.86 22.08
CA SER A 324 15.21 -5.68 20.96
C SER A 324 16.66 -5.70 21.45
N ILE A 325 17.58 -5.94 20.53
CA ILE A 325 19.01 -5.80 20.75
C ILE A 325 19.49 -4.63 19.90
N ASP A 326 19.88 -3.55 20.56
CA ASP A 326 20.18 -2.28 19.92
C ASP A 326 21.69 -2.03 19.96
N SER A 327 22.27 -1.67 18.83
CA SER A 327 23.71 -1.48 18.69
C SER A 327 24.02 -0.29 17.80
N PHE A 328 24.97 0.56 18.20
CA PHE A 328 25.51 1.58 17.31
C PHE A 328 26.27 0.94 16.15
N MET A 329 26.14 1.54 14.96
CA MET A 329 26.92 1.11 13.79
C MET A 329 28.37 1.61 13.85
N ASN A 330 28.61 2.74 14.53
CA ASN A 330 29.93 3.32 14.73
C ASN A 330 30.27 3.39 16.22
N GLN A 331 31.34 2.73 16.64
CA GLN A 331 31.76 2.61 18.05
C GLN A 331 32.20 3.97 18.64
N ASP A 332 32.71 4.88 17.82
CA ASP A 332 33.15 6.21 18.27
C ASP A 332 31.97 7.10 18.72
N LYS A 333 30.76 6.83 18.21
CA LYS A 333 29.52 7.51 18.62
C LYS A 333 28.81 6.82 19.79
N ALA A 334 29.22 5.58 20.14
CA ALA A 334 28.58 4.80 21.19
C ALA A 334 28.81 5.40 22.60
N MET A 335 29.85 6.21 22.78
CA MET A 335 30.10 6.93 24.03
C MET A 335 29.16 8.13 24.24
N ASN A 336 28.48 8.60 23.19
CA ASN A 336 27.69 9.85 23.26
C ASN A 336 26.23 9.64 23.69
N TYR A 337 25.74 8.40 23.65
CA TYR A 337 24.32 8.11 23.90
C TYR A 337 24.17 6.81 24.69
N PRO A 338 23.45 6.81 25.83
CA PRO A 338 23.21 5.60 26.62
C PRO A 338 22.29 4.63 25.88
N ILE A 339 22.39 3.32 26.18
CA ILE A 339 21.57 2.30 25.51
C ILE A 339 20.09 2.44 25.87
N GLU A 340 19.80 2.96 27.06
CA GLU A 340 18.46 3.31 27.55
C GLU A 340 17.82 4.39 26.67
N PHE A 341 18.62 5.34 26.17
CA PHE A 341 18.14 6.32 25.21
C PHE A 341 17.76 5.64 23.90
N LEU A 342 18.58 4.73 23.35
CA LEU A 342 18.23 3.96 22.15
C LEU A 342 16.93 3.17 22.33
N ASN A 343 16.80 2.46 23.45
CA ASN A 343 15.63 1.64 23.77
C ASN A 343 14.35 2.48 23.94
N SER A 344 14.48 3.78 24.20
CA SER A 344 13.35 4.71 24.32
C SER A 344 12.86 5.28 22.99
N LEU A 345 13.62 5.09 21.91
CA LEU A 345 13.27 5.64 20.60
C LEU A 345 12.19 4.81 19.92
N GLU A 346 11.20 5.49 19.34
CA GLU A 346 10.16 4.89 18.51
C GLU A 346 10.20 5.48 17.08
N PRO A 347 11.27 5.22 16.30
CA PRO A 347 11.37 5.72 14.94
C PRO A 347 10.30 5.07 14.04
N ALA A 348 9.85 5.83 13.04
CA ALA A 348 8.83 5.36 12.11
C ALA A 348 9.27 4.09 11.36
N GLY A 349 8.32 3.14 11.21
CA GLY A 349 8.57 1.91 10.47
C GLY A 349 9.48 0.91 11.18
N ILE A 350 9.73 1.07 12.49
CA ILE A 350 10.52 0.16 13.32
C ILE A 350 9.65 -0.29 14.51
N PRO A 351 9.73 -1.58 14.90
CA PRO A 351 9.00 -2.08 16.06
C PRO A 351 9.56 -1.51 17.38
N PRO A 352 8.75 -1.42 18.44
CA PRO A 352 9.21 -0.94 19.74
C PRO A 352 10.28 -1.86 20.34
N HIS A 353 11.13 -1.30 21.21
CA HIS A 353 12.12 -2.07 21.99
C HIS A 353 11.45 -3.21 22.75
N CYS A 354 10.39 -2.90 23.49
CA CYS A 354 9.56 -3.88 24.21
C CYS A 354 8.36 -4.30 23.35
N LEU A 355 8.51 -5.39 22.60
CA LEU A 355 7.42 -5.96 21.81
C LEU A 355 6.63 -6.97 22.66
N ASN A 356 5.42 -6.59 23.05
CA ASN A 356 4.53 -7.43 23.86
C ASN A 356 3.46 -8.09 22.98
N LEU A 357 3.43 -9.42 22.96
CA LEU A 357 2.49 -10.20 22.14
C LEU A 357 1.76 -11.26 22.96
N LYS A 358 0.57 -11.64 22.50
CA LYS A 358 -0.20 -12.79 23.00
C LYS A 358 -0.62 -13.66 21.82
N VAL A 359 -0.86 -14.95 22.08
CA VAL A 359 -1.43 -15.86 21.06
C VAL A 359 -2.85 -15.39 20.69
N GLY A 360 -3.15 -15.37 19.39
CA GLY A 360 -4.39 -14.85 18.81
C GLY A 360 -4.35 -13.37 18.42
N PHE A 361 -3.29 -12.63 18.79
CA PHE A 361 -3.23 -11.20 18.49
C PHE A 361 -3.00 -10.92 17.01
N LEU A 362 -3.59 -9.80 16.55
CA LEU A 362 -3.34 -9.25 15.23
C LEU A 362 -2.01 -8.50 15.20
N ILE A 363 -1.17 -8.87 14.26
CA ILE A 363 0.08 -8.17 13.98
C ILE A 363 0.18 -7.81 12.49
N ILE A 364 0.98 -6.81 12.18
CA ILE A 364 1.29 -6.40 10.81
C ILE A 364 2.80 -6.45 10.60
N LEU A 365 3.21 -6.95 9.45
CA LEU A 365 4.61 -7.05 9.06
C LEU A 365 5.14 -5.69 8.61
N LEU A 366 6.33 -5.30 9.08
CA LEU A 366 6.97 -4.00 8.81
C LEU A 366 8.06 -4.06 7.72
N ARG A 367 8.41 -5.27 7.26
CA ARG A 367 9.47 -5.51 6.28
C ARG A 367 9.06 -6.58 5.29
N ASN A 368 9.61 -6.49 4.09
CA ASN A 368 9.50 -7.55 3.11
C ASN A 368 10.41 -8.72 3.53
N ILE A 369 9.82 -9.90 3.74
CA ILE A 369 10.54 -11.13 4.10
C ILE A 369 10.58 -12.08 2.91
N ASN A 370 9.41 -12.35 2.34
CA ASN A 370 9.27 -13.25 1.19
C ASN A 370 8.17 -12.74 0.24
N PRO A 371 8.41 -11.67 -0.53
CA PRO A 371 7.45 -11.16 -1.50
C PRO A 371 7.13 -12.17 -2.62
N PRO A 372 5.89 -12.23 -3.12
CA PRO A 372 4.74 -11.38 -2.76
C PRO A 372 3.94 -11.87 -1.54
N LYS A 373 4.35 -12.97 -0.89
CA LYS A 373 3.59 -13.61 0.20
C LYS A 373 3.68 -12.85 1.53
N LEU A 374 4.89 -12.49 1.94
CA LEU A 374 5.18 -11.81 3.20
C LEU A 374 5.85 -10.45 2.91
N CYS A 375 5.01 -9.43 2.80
CA CYS A 375 5.40 -8.06 2.47
C CYS A 375 5.10 -7.11 3.63
N ASN A 376 5.71 -5.93 3.60
CA ASN A 376 5.33 -4.83 4.48
C ASN A 376 3.83 -4.54 4.32
N GLY A 377 3.10 -4.51 5.43
CA GLY A 377 1.65 -4.35 5.46
C GLY A 377 0.84 -5.66 5.55
N THR A 378 1.46 -6.84 5.42
CA THR A 378 0.74 -8.12 5.55
C THR A 378 0.22 -8.28 6.99
N ARG A 379 -1.11 -8.41 7.15
CA ARG A 379 -1.76 -8.69 8.44
C ARG A 379 -1.71 -10.19 8.74
N LEU A 380 -1.34 -10.51 9.98
CA LEU A 380 -1.13 -11.86 10.48
C LEU A 380 -1.82 -12.03 11.84
N ALA A 381 -2.21 -13.26 12.18
CA ALA A 381 -2.63 -13.63 13.53
C ALA A 381 -1.55 -14.50 14.20
N VAL A 382 -1.13 -14.12 15.41
CA VAL A 382 -0.15 -14.87 16.19
C VAL A 382 -0.69 -16.26 16.53
N LYS A 383 0.02 -17.30 16.11
CA LYS A 383 -0.32 -18.69 16.40
C LYS A 383 0.50 -19.27 17.54
N LYS A 384 1.82 -19.04 17.54
CA LYS A 384 2.73 -19.42 18.64
C LYS A 384 3.85 -18.40 18.82
N LEU A 385 4.27 -18.25 20.07
CA LEU A 385 5.34 -17.35 20.49
C LEU A 385 6.48 -18.20 21.04
N LEU A 386 7.57 -18.33 20.28
CA LEU A 386 8.77 -19.08 20.65
C LEU A 386 9.91 -18.09 20.95
N PRO A 387 10.99 -18.49 21.65
CA PRO A 387 12.08 -17.58 21.99
C PRO A 387 12.71 -16.87 20.78
N ASN A 388 12.95 -17.62 19.69
CA ASN A 388 13.67 -17.17 18.50
C ASN A 388 12.80 -17.08 17.24
N LEU A 389 11.49 -17.33 17.35
CA LEU A 389 10.59 -17.35 16.22
C LEU A 389 9.15 -17.01 16.61
N ILE A 390 8.44 -16.29 15.75
CA ILE A 390 6.99 -16.14 15.85
C ILE A 390 6.34 -16.97 14.75
N GLU A 391 5.44 -17.88 15.12
CA GLU A 391 4.57 -18.58 14.19
C GLU A 391 3.27 -17.79 14.05
N ALA A 392 2.91 -17.40 12.82
CA ALA A 392 1.72 -16.61 12.56
C ALA A 392 0.96 -17.13 11.33
N THR A 393 -0.35 -16.86 11.27
CA THR A 393 -1.21 -17.23 10.15
C THR A 393 -1.49 -16.00 9.29
N ILE A 394 -1.36 -16.13 7.96
CA ILE A 394 -1.63 -15.05 7.02
C ILE A 394 -3.14 -14.81 6.90
N LEU A 395 -3.59 -13.57 7.08
CA LEU A 395 -5.01 -13.22 7.15
C LEU A 395 -5.61 -12.76 5.81
N ALA A 396 -4.79 -12.28 4.88
CA ALA A 396 -5.24 -11.67 3.63
C ALA A 396 -4.35 -12.04 2.43
N GLY A 397 -4.87 -11.82 1.23
CA GLY A 397 -4.18 -12.12 -0.03
C GLY A 397 -4.31 -13.59 -0.46
N LYS A 398 -3.60 -13.97 -1.53
CA LYS A 398 -3.65 -15.33 -2.12
C LYS A 398 -3.15 -16.41 -1.15
N SER A 399 -2.21 -16.08 -0.27
CA SER A 399 -1.66 -17.00 0.74
C SER A 399 -2.43 -17.03 2.05
N LYS A 400 -3.72 -16.67 2.04
CA LYS A 400 -4.58 -16.70 3.23
C LYS A 400 -4.58 -18.09 3.86
N GLY A 401 -4.49 -18.13 5.19
CA GLY A 401 -4.57 -19.36 5.98
C GLY A 401 -3.25 -20.13 6.07
N GLU A 402 -2.27 -19.78 5.23
CA GLU A 402 -0.94 -20.34 5.32
C GLU A 402 -0.23 -19.88 6.60
N VAL A 403 0.55 -20.79 7.18
CA VAL A 403 1.38 -20.51 8.35
C VAL A 403 2.73 -20.00 7.88
N CYS A 404 3.22 -18.93 8.52
CA CYS A 404 4.54 -18.37 8.29
C CYS A 404 5.34 -18.27 9.59
N LEU A 405 6.66 -18.25 9.42
CA LEU A 405 7.64 -18.13 10.49
C LEU A 405 8.35 -16.78 10.36
N ILE A 406 8.32 -15.99 11.42
CA ILE A 406 8.87 -14.63 11.43
C ILE A 406 10.12 -14.63 12.32
N PRO A 407 11.32 -14.46 11.75
CA PRO A 407 12.55 -14.30 12.52
C PRO A 407 12.76 -12.85 12.95
N ARG A 408 13.71 -12.64 13.87
CA ARG A 408 14.26 -11.30 14.12
C ARG A 408 15.10 -10.85 12.92
N ILE A 409 14.96 -9.59 12.53
CA ILE A 409 15.72 -9.00 11.43
C ILE A 409 16.38 -7.71 11.93
N PRO A 410 17.64 -7.44 11.56
CA PRO A 410 18.25 -6.15 11.84
C PRO A 410 17.62 -5.04 11.01
N MET A 411 17.25 -3.94 11.66
CA MET A 411 16.66 -2.76 11.05
C MET A 411 17.47 -1.53 11.40
N ILE A 412 17.68 -0.66 10.42
CA ILE A 412 18.39 0.61 10.58
C ILE A 412 17.37 1.72 10.31
N PRO A 413 17.07 2.60 11.27
CA PRO A 413 16.24 3.78 11.05
C PRO A 413 16.94 4.73 10.07
N THR A 414 16.17 5.31 9.14
CA THR A 414 16.68 6.30 8.18
C THR A 414 16.52 7.74 8.67
N ASP A 415 15.60 7.98 9.60
CA ASP A 415 15.15 9.33 9.98
C ASP A 415 15.76 9.77 11.32
N MET A 416 17.03 9.44 11.55
CA MET A 416 17.75 9.74 12.79
C MET A 416 19.08 10.44 12.51
N PRO A 417 19.54 11.36 13.38
CA PRO A 417 20.81 12.08 13.21
C PRO A 417 22.06 11.19 13.41
N PHE A 418 21.86 9.94 13.80
CA PHE A 418 22.89 8.94 13.98
C PHE A 418 22.38 7.57 13.53
N GLU A 419 23.31 6.70 13.15
CA GLU A 419 23.00 5.35 12.68
C GLU A 419 23.14 4.34 13.82
N PHE A 420 22.05 3.61 14.08
CA PHE A 420 22.06 2.44 14.94
C PHE A 420 21.24 1.32 14.30
N LYS A 421 21.46 0.12 14.80
CA LYS A 421 20.86 -1.12 14.30
C LYS A 421 20.05 -1.75 15.42
N LEU A 422 18.79 -2.04 15.12
CA LEU A 422 17.83 -2.66 16.03
C LEU A 422 17.52 -4.08 15.53
N LEU A 423 17.86 -5.10 16.31
CA LEU A 423 17.53 -6.50 16.01
C LEU A 423 16.26 -6.90 16.76
N GLN A 424 15.15 -7.00 16.01
CA GLN A 424 13.82 -7.32 16.56
C GLN A 424 12.96 -8.04 15.52
N TYR A 425 11.86 -8.65 15.95
CA TYR A 425 10.84 -9.13 15.02
C TYR A 425 10.21 -7.95 14.28
N PRO A 426 10.17 -7.96 12.94
CA PRO A 426 9.67 -6.84 12.14
C PRO A 426 8.13 -6.79 12.14
N VAL A 427 7.51 -6.70 13.32
CA VAL A 427 6.04 -6.71 13.49
C VAL A 427 5.59 -5.73 14.55
N ARG A 428 4.35 -5.25 14.43
CA ARG A 428 3.63 -4.49 15.47
C ARG A 428 2.18 -4.93 15.56
N LEU A 429 1.48 -4.57 16.64
CA LEU A 429 0.05 -4.84 16.80
C LEU A 429 -0.78 -4.16 15.69
N SER A 430 -1.88 -4.80 15.27
CA SER A 430 -2.67 -4.39 14.09
C SER A 430 -4.19 -4.51 14.29
N PHE A 431 -4.68 -4.19 15.49
CA PHE A 431 -6.11 -3.90 15.68
C PHE A 431 -6.43 -2.48 15.20
N ALA A 432 -5.54 -1.55 15.54
CA ALA A 432 -5.45 -0.23 14.93
C ALA A 432 -4.24 -0.12 13.99
N MET A 433 -4.36 0.67 12.92
CA MET A 433 -3.31 0.94 11.94
C MET A 433 -3.43 2.36 11.38
N SER A 434 -2.42 2.83 10.63
CA SER A 434 -2.47 4.18 10.09
C SER A 434 -3.30 4.24 8.81
N ILE A 435 -3.90 5.40 8.56
CA ILE A 435 -4.63 5.65 7.31
C ILE A 435 -3.74 5.38 6.09
N ASN A 436 -2.46 5.78 6.15
CA ASN A 436 -1.50 5.59 5.07
C ASN A 436 -1.18 4.10 4.81
N GLU A 437 -1.22 3.24 5.82
CA GLU A 437 -0.94 1.80 5.67
C GLU A 437 -2.09 1.00 5.06
N VAL A 438 -3.32 1.48 5.22
CA VAL A 438 -4.52 0.79 4.70
C VAL A 438 -4.84 1.19 3.26
N GLN A 439 -4.09 2.13 2.68
CA GLN A 439 -4.25 2.53 1.29
C GLN A 439 -4.07 1.33 0.35
N GLY A 440 -4.96 1.20 -0.63
CA GLY A 440 -5.08 0.01 -1.49
C GLY A 440 -5.81 -1.21 -0.89
N GLN A 441 -6.10 -1.24 0.42
CA GLN A 441 -6.85 -2.35 1.05
C GLN A 441 -8.36 -2.07 1.11
N THR A 442 -9.18 -3.12 1.14
CA THR A 442 -10.62 -3.05 1.42
C THR A 442 -10.90 -3.70 2.76
N LEU A 443 -11.73 -3.07 3.59
CA LEU A 443 -12.23 -3.60 4.85
C LEU A 443 -13.74 -3.80 4.76
N HIS A 444 -14.27 -4.78 5.49
CA HIS A 444 -15.72 -4.92 5.64
C HIS A 444 -16.25 -3.97 6.70
N VAL A 445 -15.49 -3.74 7.78
CA VAL A 445 -15.86 -2.81 8.86
C VAL A 445 -14.66 -1.94 9.18
N CYS A 446 -14.87 -0.63 9.33
CA CYS A 446 -13.81 0.32 9.57
C CYS A 446 -14.22 1.30 10.66
N GLY A 447 -13.37 1.44 11.68
CA GLY A 447 -13.42 2.57 12.60
C GLY A 447 -12.40 3.61 12.21
N VAL A 448 -12.72 4.89 12.33
CA VAL A 448 -11.78 5.99 12.13
C VAL A 448 -11.74 6.84 13.40
N ASN A 449 -10.60 6.83 14.09
CA ASN A 449 -10.36 7.72 15.21
C ASN A 449 -9.79 9.05 14.69
N LEU A 450 -10.56 10.12 14.87
CA LEU A 450 -10.25 11.50 14.50
C LEU A 450 -10.22 12.42 15.74
N GLU A 451 -9.89 11.89 16.93
CA GLU A 451 -9.51 12.73 18.08
C GLU A 451 -8.47 13.78 17.69
N GLU A 452 -7.52 13.37 16.85
CA GLU A 452 -6.73 14.30 16.06
C GLU A 452 -7.13 14.22 14.59
N SER A 453 -7.35 15.40 13.99
CA SER A 453 -7.74 15.50 12.59
C SER A 453 -6.65 14.99 11.63
N CYS A 454 -7.09 14.60 10.44
CA CYS A 454 -6.20 14.36 9.30
C CYS A 454 -5.33 15.59 9.01
N PHE A 455 -4.08 15.36 8.61
CA PHE A 455 -3.06 16.40 8.45
C PHE A 455 -2.43 16.46 7.05
N SER A 456 -2.75 15.51 6.17
CA SER A 456 -2.25 15.48 4.79
C SER A 456 -3.38 15.23 3.79
N HIS A 457 -3.10 15.55 2.53
CA HIS A 457 -4.00 15.40 1.40
C HIS A 457 -4.65 14.01 1.35
N GLY A 458 -5.96 13.96 1.20
CA GLY A 458 -6.69 12.73 0.87
C GLY A 458 -6.75 11.69 2.01
N GLN A 459 -6.18 11.96 3.19
CA GLN A 459 -6.21 11.01 4.32
C GLN A 459 -7.65 10.66 4.74
N LEU A 460 -8.51 11.68 4.89
CA LEU A 460 -9.91 11.44 5.26
C LEU A 460 -10.63 10.61 4.20
N TYR A 461 -10.42 10.94 2.92
CA TYR A 461 -10.94 10.16 1.79
C TYR A 461 -10.46 8.71 1.81
N VAL A 462 -9.16 8.47 2.07
CA VAL A 462 -8.60 7.11 2.18
C VAL A 462 -9.26 6.35 3.32
N ALA A 463 -9.39 6.94 4.50
CA ALA A 463 -9.99 6.29 5.67
C ALA A 463 -11.44 5.86 5.39
N CYS A 464 -12.26 6.77 4.87
CA CYS A 464 -13.68 6.50 4.63
C CYS A 464 -13.93 5.59 3.42
N SER A 465 -13.05 5.60 2.42
CA SER A 465 -13.17 4.75 1.22
C SER A 465 -12.83 3.27 1.44
N ARG A 466 -12.41 2.88 2.66
CA ARG A 466 -12.05 1.48 2.96
C ARG A 466 -13.26 0.54 2.98
N VAL A 467 -14.46 1.06 3.22
CA VAL A 467 -15.71 0.29 3.28
C VAL A 467 -16.62 0.62 2.10
N GLY A 468 -17.62 -0.24 1.85
CA GLY A 468 -18.56 -0.09 0.75
C GLY A 468 -19.88 0.59 1.12
N THR A 469 -20.20 0.69 2.41
CA THR A 469 -21.51 1.12 2.89
C THR A 469 -21.37 1.97 4.16
N PRO A 470 -22.31 2.90 4.41
CA PRO A 470 -22.26 3.78 5.58
C PRO A 470 -22.41 3.01 6.90
N ASN A 471 -23.19 1.92 6.91
CA ASN A 471 -23.42 1.07 8.10
C ASN A 471 -22.16 0.33 8.59
N CYS A 472 -21.11 0.32 7.78
CA CYS A 472 -19.83 -0.32 8.11
C CYS A 472 -18.73 0.70 8.45
N LEU A 473 -19.06 1.99 8.45
CA LEU A 473 -18.15 3.08 8.78
C LEU A 473 -18.52 3.67 10.14
N PHE A 474 -17.58 3.63 11.07
CA PHE A 474 -17.71 4.23 12.39
C PHE A 474 -16.66 5.31 12.56
N ILE A 475 -17.04 6.51 13.00
CA ILE A 475 -16.10 7.63 13.17
C ILE A 475 -16.20 8.16 14.59
N HIS A 476 -15.07 8.26 15.27
CA HIS A 476 -14.96 9.05 16.49
C HIS A 476 -14.34 10.40 16.15
N ALA A 477 -15.11 11.48 16.28
CA ALA A 477 -14.66 12.85 16.01
C ALA A 477 -15.37 13.81 16.96
N GLN A 478 -14.66 14.81 17.49
CA GLN A 478 -15.26 15.82 18.38
C GLN A 478 -16.40 16.55 17.66
N ASN A 479 -17.61 16.45 18.22
CA ASN A 479 -18.85 17.02 17.67
C ASN A 479 -19.15 16.63 16.21
N GLY A 480 -18.63 15.48 15.74
CA GLY A 480 -18.76 15.07 14.34
C GLY A 480 -18.03 15.98 13.33
N LYS A 481 -17.05 16.76 13.78
CA LYS A 481 -16.28 17.69 12.95
C LYS A 481 -14.84 17.24 12.77
N THR A 482 -14.26 17.47 11.59
CA THR A 482 -12.86 17.13 11.30
C THR A 482 -12.29 18.03 10.19
N LYS A 483 -10.97 18.10 10.06
CA LYS A 483 -10.31 18.70 8.88
C LYS A 483 -10.41 17.76 7.67
N ASN A 484 -10.75 18.33 6.52
CA ASN A 484 -10.61 17.70 5.21
C ASN A 484 -9.56 18.46 4.40
N ILE A 485 -8.41 17.83 4.14
CA ILE A 485 -7.30 18.46 3.43
C ILE A 485 -7.29 17.89 2.01
N VAL A 486 -7.54 18.78 1.05
CA VAL A 486 -7.55 18.48 -0.39
C VAL A 486 -6.75 19.55 -1.11
N TYR A 487 -5.95 19.13 -2.08
CA TYR A 487 -5.09 19.98 -2.90
C TYR A 487 -5.69 19.94 -4.31
N PRO A 488 -6.44 20.97 -4.73
CA PRO A 488 -7.11 20.95 -6.05
C PRO A 488 -6.12 20.73 -7.20
N ASN A 489 -4.91 21.29 -7.10
CA ASN A 489 -3.86 21.21 -8.11
C ASN A 489 -3.42 19.78 -8.47
N VAL A 490 -3.66 18.78 -7.61
CA VAL A 490 -3.35 17.38 -7.92
C VAL A 490 -4.54 16.59 -8.45
N LEU A 491 -5.76 17.15 -8.41
CA LEU A 491 -6.97 16.48 -8.89
C LEU A 491 -7.18 16.66 -10.41
N ASP A 492 -6.81 17.83 -10.95
CA ASP A 492 -7.02 18.21 -12.36
C ASP A 492 -6.02 17.60 -13.34
#